data_AF-A0A559TYQ8-F1
#
_entry.id   AF-A0A559TYQ8-F1
#
_cell.length_a   1.000
_cell.length_b   1.000
_cell.length_c   1.000
_cell.angle_alpha   90.00
_cell.angle_beta   90.00
_cell.angle_gamma   90.00
#
_symmetry.space_group_name_H-M   'P 1'
#
loop_
_entity.id
_entity.type
_entity.pdbx_description
1 polymer ?
#
loop_
_entity_poly.entity_id
_entity_poly.type
_entity_poly.pdbx_seq_one_letter_code
_entity_poly.pdbx_strand_id
1 'polypeptide(L)'
;MRWLSAEEQRAWRGFVRLQERLGGRLARLLQADSHMSAADFAVLVNLTDVPEGRQRFLDLARAVEWEKSRMSHHIARMEKRGLVVRQECPEDGRGAFVVMTEAGRAAIEAAAPRHVEAVRALFLDHVTPAELRTLARIAERVVEKLDEDPS
;
A
#
# COMPACT_ATOMS: atom_id res chain seq x y z
N MET A 1 27.26 -7.99 -21.30
CA MET A 1 26.36 -7.04 -20.61
C MET A 1 25.26 -6.66 -21.60
N ARG A 2 24.01 -6.99 -21.31
CA ARG A 2 22.88 -6.77 -22.25
C ARG A 2 22.19 -5.45 -21.86
N TRP A 3 22.51 -4.38 -22.58
CA TRP A 3 21.89 -3.07 -22.39
C TRP A 3 20.47 -3.04 -22.96
N LEU A 4 19.62 -2.15 -22.42
CA LEU A 4 18.26 -1.94 -22.90
C LEU A 4 18.26 -1.34 -24.30
N SER A 5 17.40 -1.88 -25.17
CA SER A 5 17.00 -1.24 -26.42
C SER A 5 16.27 0.08 -26.15
N ALA A 6 16.09 0.89 -27.20
CA ALA A 6 15.39 2.17 -27.08
C ALA A 6 13.93 2.00 -26.61
N GLU A 7 13.26 0.94 -27.05
CA GLU A 7 11.90 0.61 -26.63
C GLU A 7 11.84 0.19 -25.17
N GLU A 8 12.71 -0.74 -24.76
CA GLU A 8 12.82 -1.18 -23.36
C GLU A 8 13.16 -0.01 -22.43
N GLN A 9 14.05 0.88 -22.84
CA GLN A 9 14.42 2.07 -22.08
C GLN A 9 13.26 3.06 -21.96
N ARG A 10 12.49 3.27 -23.04
CA ARG A 10 11.30 4.13 -23.02
C ARG A 10 10.25 3.57 -22.05
N ALA A 11 9.95 2.28 -22.13
CA ALA A 11 9.00 1.62 -21.24
C ALA A 11 9.44 1.70 -19.78
N TRP A 12 10.69 1.32 -19.49
CA TRP A 12 11.23 1.32 -18.13
C TRP A 12 11.26 2.71 -17.50
N ARG A 13 11.79 3.72 -18.21
CA ARG A 13 11.81 5.11 -17.70
C ARG A 13 10.42 5.70 -17.56
N GLY A 14 9.50 5.34 -18.43
CA GLY A 14 8.10 5.74 -18.35
C GLY A 14 7.44 5.20 -17.08
N PHE A 15 7.62 3.91 -16.80
CA PHE A 15 7.12 3.26 -15.59
C PHE A 15 7.67 3.89 -14.32
N VAL A 16 9.00 4.05 -14.19
CA VAL A 16 9.63 4.67 -13.01
C VAL A 16 9.09 6.08 -12.77
N ARG A 17 9.04 6.91 -13.82
CA ARG A 17 8.53 8.28 -13.72
C ARG A 17 7.06 8.32 -13.31
N LEU A 18 6.24 7.41 -13.84
CA LEU A 18 4.83 7.31 -13.50
C LEU A 18 4.67 6.96 -12.01
N GLN A 19 5.35 5.91 -11.54
CA GLN A 19 5.31 5.47 -10.14
C GLN A 19 5.67 6.61 -9.18
N GLU A 20 6.80 7.29 -9.42
CA GLU A 20 7.27 8.39 -8.58
C GLU A 20 6.30 9.57 -8.57
N ARG A 21 5.85 10.03 -9.75
CA ARG A 21 5.02 11.24 -9.86
C ARG A 21 3.59 11.00 -9.36
N LEU A 22 2.99 9.87 -9.72
CA LEU A 22 1.63 9.53 -9.30
C LEU A 22 1.60 9.28 -7.79
N GLY A 23 2.53 8.45 -7.27
CA GLY A 23 2.63 8.19 -5.83
C GLY A 23 2.83 9.47 -5.01
N GLY A 24 3.76 10.33 -5.44
CA GLY A 24 3.98 11.61 -4.77
C GLY A 24 2.79 12.58 -4.85
N ARG A 25 2.01 12.56 -5.94
CA ARG A 25 0.79 13.39 -6.05
C ARG A 25 -0.33 12.85 -5.17
N LEU A 26 -0.59 11.55 -5.18
CA LEU A 26 -1.60 10.91 -4.34
C LEU A 26 -1.29 11.10 -2.85
N ALA A 27 -0.03 10.93 -2.44
CA ALA A 27 0.39 11.15 -1.05
C ALA A 27 0.12 12.59 -0.57
N ARG A 28 0.38 13.59 -1.43
CA ARG A 28 0.08 15.00 -1.12
C ARG A 28 -1.42 15.28 -1.02
N LEU A 29 -2.22 14.72 -1.91
CA LEU A 29 -3.68 14.88 -1.88
C LEU A 29 -4.26 14.26 -0.62
N LEU A 30 -3.85 13.04 -0.29
CA LEU A 30 -4.26 12.37 0.94
C LEU A 30 -3.91 13.22 2.18
N GLN A 31 -2.69 13.73 2.27
CA GLN A 31 -2.28 14.57 3.38
C GLN A 31 -3.07 15.89 3.47
N ALA A 32 -3.40 16.50 2.34
CA ALA A 32 -4.15 17.75 2.29
C ALA A 32 -5.63 17.58 2.64
N ASP A 33 -6.24 16.49 2.19
CA ASP A 33 -7.69 16.29 2.23
C ASP A 33 -8.18 15.55 3.48
N SER A 34 -7.33 14.74 4.11
CA SER A 34 -7.68 13.92 5.29
C SER A 34 -6.68 13.99 6.43
N HIS A 35 -5.62 14.79 6.31
CA HIS A 35 -4.49 14.85 7.26
C HIS A 35 -3.79 13.49 7.48
N MET A 36 -4.10 12.50 6.64
CA MET A 36 -3.57 11.15 6.75
C MET A 36 -2.31 11.02 5.90
N SER A 37 -1.28 10.41 6.47
CA SER A 37 -0.07 10.10 5.71
C SER A 37 -0.31 8.91 4.79
N ALA A 38 0.38 8.86 3.65
CA ALA A 38 0.30 7.70 2.73
C ALA A 38 0.69 6.38 3.41
N ALA A 39 1.57 6.44 4.41
CA ALA A 39 1.97 5.28 5.21
C ALA A 39 0.83 4.80 6.12
N ASP A 40 0.11 5.71 6.79
CA ASP A 40 -1.05 5.35 7.61
C ASP A 40 -2.16 4.73 6.75
N PHE A 41 -2.42 5.33 5.59
CA PHE A 41 -3.41 4.84 4.64
C PHE A 41 -3.06 3.44 4.11
N ALA A 42 -1.79 3.20 3.75
CA ALA A 42 -1.32 1.88 3.29
C ALA A 42 -1.53 0.78 4.35
N VAL A 43 -1.36 1.09 5.64
CA VAL A 43 -1.65 0.15 6.71
C VAL A 43 -3.16 -0.07 6.87
N LEU A 44 -3.95 1.02 6.94
CA LEU A 44 -5.39 0.92 7.17
C LEU A 44 -6.12 0.24 6.01
N VAL A 45 -5.74 0.50 4.76
CA VAL A 45 -6.36 -0.14 3.58
C VAL A 45 -6.09 -1.64 3.54
N ASN A 46 -4.90 -2.11 3.93
CA ASN A 46 -4.65 -3.54 4.07
C ASN A 46 -5.51 -4.17 5.16
N LEU A 47 -5.74 -3.45 6.26
CA LEU A 47 -6.63 -3.92 7.31
C LEU A 47 -8.10 -3.92 6.89
N THR A 48 -8.55 -3.07 5.95
CA THR A 48 -9.94 -3.13 5.46
C THR A 48 -10.24 -4.37 4.61
N ASP A 49 -9.21 -4.96 3.99
CA ASP A 49 -9.35 -6.09 3.08
C ASP A 49 -9.33 -7.46 3.79
N VAL A 50 -9.09 -7.49 5.11
CA VAL A 50 -9.08 -8.71 5.92
C VAL A 50 -10.25 -8.80 6.89
N PRO A 51 -10.74 -10.02 7.21
CA PRO A 51 -11.77 -10.22 8.21
C PRO A 51 -11.43 -9.52 9.53
N GLU A 52 -12.44 -8.88 10.12
CA GLU A 52 -12.35 -8.19 11.42
C GLU A 52 -11.33 -7.03 11.50
N GLY A 53 -10.70 -6.63 10.40
CA GLY A 53 -9.67 -5.60 10.44
C GLY A 53 -8.41 -6.05 11.18
N ARG A 54 -8.12 -7.36 11.18
CA ARG A 54 -7.08 -7.99 11.99
C ARG A 54 -6.12 -8.79 11.13
N GLN A 55 -4.83 -8.46 11.20
CA GLN A 55 -3.78 -9.16 10.45
C GLN A 55 -2.56 -9.42 11.32
N ARG A 56 -1.85 -10.54 11.08
CA ARG A 56 -0.56 -10.82 11.74
C ARG A 56 0.45 -9.74 11.34
N PHE A 57 1.25 -9.28 12.31
CA PHE A 57 2.20 -8.19 12.10
C PHE A 57 3.18 -8.45 10.95
N LEU A 58 3.70 -9.67 10.81
CA LEU A 58 4.64 -10.01 9.74
C LEU A 58 3.96 -10.06 8.36
N ASP A 59 2.73 -10.54 8.30
CA ASP A 59 1.98 -10.58 7.04
C ASP A 59 1.60 -9.16 6.61
N LEU A 60 1.24 -8.30 7.57
CA LEU A 60 1.00 -6.89 7.30
C LEU A 60 2.25 -6.15 6.84
N ALA A 61 3.42 -6.44 7.45
CA ALA A 61 4.71 -5.89 7.02
C ALA A 61 5.04 -6.28 5.58
N ARG A 62 4.80 -7.55 5.20
CA ARG A 62 4.98 -8.04 3.82
C ARG A 62 4.02 -7.36 2.85
N ALA A 63 2.74 -7.25 3.21
CA ALA A 63 1.72 -6.66 2.35
C ALA A 63 1.95 -5.17 2.03
N VAL A 64 2.65 -4.43 2.90
CA VAL A 64 3.07 -3.04 2.63
C VAL A 64 4.54 -2.93 2.16
N GLU A 65 5.22 -4.05 1.93
CA GLU A 65 6.64 -4.16 1.54
C GLU A 65 7.59 -3.41 2.50
N TRP A 66 7.35 -3.50 3.81
CA TRP A 66 8.18 -2.83 4.82
C TRP A 66 8.98 -3.81 5.66
N GLU A 67 10.21 -3.42 5.92
CA GLU A 67 11.07 -4.03 6.92
C GLU A 67 10.42 -4.05 8.31
N LYS A 68 10.67 -5.14 9.07
CA LYS A 68 10.11 -5.37 10.41
C LYS A 68 10.33 -4.18 11.35
N SER A 69 11.52 -3.58 11.32
CA SER A 69 11.88 -2.43 12.17
C SER A 69 11.05 -1.20 11.80
N ARG A 70 10.98 -0.85 10.51
CA ARG A 70 10.16 0.26 10.00
C ARG A 70 8.70 0.09 10.40
N MET A 71 8.16 -1.11 10.17
CA MET A 71 6.78 -1.44 10.52
C MET A 71 6.54 -1.28 12.02
N SER A 72 7.46 -1.75 12.86
CA SER A 72 7.31 -1.70 14.32
C SER A 72 7.20 -0.26 14.83
N HIS A 73 8.08 0.61 14.35
CA HIS A 73 8.05 2.04 14.68
C HIS A 73 6.80 2.74 14.15
N HIS A 74 6.33 2.35 12.96
CA HIS A 74 5.14 2.96 12.37
C HIS A 74 3.87 2.58 13.15
N ILE A 75 3.66 1.30 13.43
CA ILE A 75 2.52 0.82 14.23
C ILE A 75 2.52 1.46 15.61
N ALA A 76 3.67 1.56 16.29
CA ALA A 76 3.73 2.22 17.59
C ALA A 76 3.23 3.69 17.55
N ARG A 77 3.43 4.41 16.44
CA ARG A 77 2.89 5.78 16.27
C ARG A 77 1.40 5.79 15.93
N MET A 78 0.92 4.81 15.18
CA MET A 78 -0.51 4.64 14.91
C MET A 78 -1.28 4.25 16.17
N GLU A 79 -0.72 3.38 17.02
CA GLU A 79 -1.25 3.02 18.33
C GLU A 79 -1.37 4.22 19.25
N LYS A 80 -0.32 5.07 19.33
CA LYS A 80 -0.37 6.32 20.10
C LYS A 80 -1.47 7.28 19.63
N ARG A 81 -1.85 7.23 18.35
CA ARG A 81 -2.97 8.01 17.79
C ARG A 81 -4.31 7.28 17.86
N GLY A 82 -4.34 6.05 18.38
CA GLY A 82 -5.55 5.25 18.53
C GLY A 82 -6.11 4.67 17.23
N LEU A 83 -5.35 4.64 16.14
CA LEU A 83 -5.84 4.14 14.83
C LEU A 83 -5.81 2.59 14.74
N VAL A 84 -4.88 1.98 15.47
CA VAL A 84 -4.69 0.53 15.54
C VAL A 84 -4.33 0.14 16.97
N VAL A 85 -4.43 -1.14 17.28
CA VAL A 85 -3.93 -1.74 18.52
C VAL A 85 -3.18 -3.03 18.21
N ARG A 86 -2.11 -3.31 18.96
CA ARG A 86 -1.48 -4.62 18.97
C ARG A 86 -2.18 -5.55 19.95
N GLN A 87 -2.44 -6.77 19.50
CA GLN A 87 -2.94 -7.85 20.35
C GLN A 87 -1.92 -8.99 20.35
N GLU A 88 -1.58 -9.47 21.54
CA GLU A 88 -0.73 -10.67 21.68
C GLU A 88 -1.54 -11.91 21.28
N CYS A 89 -0.87 -12.90 20.68
CA CYS A 89 -1.44 -14.21 20.41
C CYS A 89 -1.11 -15.11 21.62
N PRO A 90 -2.09 -15.56 22.42
CA PRO A 90 -1.82 -16.41 23.59
C PRO A 90 -1.34 -17.82 23.20
N GLU A 91 -1.64 -18.28 21.99
CA GLU A 91 -1.52 -19.67 21.56
C GLU A 91 -0.31 -19.94 20.67
N ASP A 92 0.25 -18.90 20.02
CA ASP A 92 1.52 -18.99 19.33
C ASP A 92 2.41 -17.80 19.71
N GLY A 93 3.62 -18.06 20.21
CA GLY A 93 4.63 -17.01 20.41
C GLY A 93 5.21 -16.46 19.11
N ARG A 94 4.53 -16.66 17.97
CA ARG A 94 5.04 -16.40 16.61
C ARG A 94 4.58 -15.06 16.03
N GLY A 95 3.69 -14.31 16.67
CA GLY A 95 3.53 -12.89 16.31
C GLY A 95 2.37 -12.14 16.96
N ALA A 96 2.58 -10.84 17.17
CA ALA A 96 1.52 -9.90 17.50
C ALA A 96 0.57 -9.70 16.30
N PHE A 97 -0.72 -9.53 16.57
CA PHE A 97 -1.69 -9.03 15.61
C PHE A 97 -1.72 -7.51 15.63
N VAL A 98 -1.99 -6.91 14.48
CA VAL A 98 -2.40 -5.50 14.37
C VAL A 98 -3.88 -5.50 14.05
N VAL A 99 -4.65 -4.78 14.84
CA VAL A 99 -6.11 -4.69 14.71
C VAL A 99 -6.50 -3.23 14.52
N MET A 100 -7.30 -2.95 13.50
CA MET A 100 -7.86 -1.64 13.26
C MET A 100 -8.89 -1.30 14.35
N THR A 101 -8.79 -0.10 14.92
CA THR A 101 -9.79 0.39 15.88
C THR A 101 -10.96 1.04 15.14
N GLU A 102 -12.02 1.38 15.88
CA GLU A 102 -13.11 2.17 15.32
C GLU A 102 -12.64 3.55 14.82
N ALA A 103 -11.70 4.19 15.53
CA ALA A 103 -11.11 5.44 15.08
C ALA A 103 -10.29 5.26 13.78
N GLY A 104 -9.57 4.15 13.65
CA GLY A 104 -8.88 3.78 12.41
C GLY A 104 -9.86 3.59 11.24
N ARG A 105 -10.96 2.88 11.50
CA ARG A 105 -12.03 2.64 10.53
C ARG A 105 -12.68 3.94 10.06
N ALA A 106 -13.10 4.80 10.99
CA ALA A 106 -13.66 6.10 10.66
C ALA A 106 -12.68 6.98 9.87
N ALA A 107 -11.39 6.93 10.21
CA ALA A 107 -10.36 7.69 9.50
C ALA A 107 -10.19 7.23 8.05
N ILE A 108 -10.16 5.91 7.78
CA ILE A 108 -10.03 5.39 6.41
C ILE A 108 -11.31 5.60 5.61
N GLU A 109 -12.49 5.45 6.21
CA GLU A 109 -13.78 5.70 5.55
C GLU A 109 -13.94 7.17 5.14
N ALA A 110 -13.42 8.11 5.94
CA ALA A 110 -13.39 9.52 5.58
C ALA A 110 -12.38 9.84 4.47
N ALA A 111 -11.25 9.14 4.42
CA ALA A 111 -10.16 9.40 3.47
C ALA A 111 -10.35 8.71 2.11
N ALA A 112 -10.91 7.50 2.10
CA ALA A 112 -10.99 6.63 0.93
C ALA A 112 -11.74 7.23 -0.27
N PRO A 113 -12.90 7.91 -0.11
CA PRO A 113 -13.63 8.46 -1.26
C PRO A 113 -12.78 9.44 -2.09
N ARG A 114 -12.12 10.40 -1.42
CA ARG A 114 -11.25 11.36 -2.11
C ARG A 114 -10.00 10.72 -2.71
N HIS A 115 -9.46 9.70 -2.04
CA HIS A 115 -8.35 8.93 -2.61
C HIS A 115 -8.77 8.22 -3.91
N VAL A 116 -9.94 7.58 -3.93
CA VAL A 116 -10.50 6.91 -5.11
C VAL A 116 -10.76 7.91 -6.24
N GLU A 117 -11.35 9.08 -5.93
CA GLU A 117 -11.56 10.15 -6.90
C GLU A 117 -10.23 10.63 -7.51
N ALA A 118 -9.20 10.80 -6.68
CA ALA A 118 -7.87 11.18 -7.16
C ALA A 118 -7.24 10.10 -8.04
N VAL A 119 -7.37 8.82 -7.69
CA VAL A 119 -6.89 7.69 -8.51
C VAL A 119 -7.63 7.65 -9.85
N ARG A 120 -8.94 7.91 -9.86
CA ARG A 120 -9.72 7.99 -11.11
C ARG A 120 -9.24 9.13 -11.99
N ALA A 121 -9.27 10.34 -11.46
CA ALA A 121 -8.96 11.56 -12.20
C ALA A 121 -7.52 11.61 -12.71
N LEU A 122 -6.55 11.04 -11.97
CA LEU A 122 -5.14 11.09 -12.34
C LEU A 122 -4.67 9.87 -13.16
N PHE A 123 -5.43 8.77 -13.15
CA PHE A 123 -4.99 7.52 -13.76
C PHE A 123 -6.11 6.80 -14.51
N LEU A 124 -7.17 6.36 -13.83
CA LEU A 124 -8.16 5.45 -14.45
C LEU A 124 -8.93 6.10 -15.60
N ASP A 125 -9.19 7.41 -15.53
CA ASP A 125 -9.91 8.14 -16.58
C ASP A 125 -9.04 8.39 -17.84
N HIS A 126 -7.74 8.04 -17.79
CA HIS A 126 -6.79 8.20 -18.87
C HIS A 126 -6.30 6.87 -19.49
N VAL A 127 -6.82 5.74 -19.02
CA VAL A 127 -6.45 4.41 -19.54
C VAL A 127 -7.67 3.66 -20.04
N THR A 128 -7.52 2.99 -21.17
CA THR A 128 -8.59 2.14 -21.70
C THR A 128 -8.73 0.86 -20.88
N PRO A 129 -9.90 0.19 -20.91
CA PRO A 129 -10.06 -1.09 -20.24
C PRO A 129 -9.07 -2.17 -20.69
N ALA A 130 -8.61 -2.13 -21.95
CA ALA A 130 -7.63 -3.08 -22.47
C ALA A 130 -6.21 -2.82 -21.93
N GLU A 131 -5.81 -1.55 -21.82
CA GLU A 131 -4.55 -1.16 -21.20
C GLU A 131 -4.54 -1.49 -19.71
N LEU A 132 -5.64 -1.24 -18.99
CA LEU A 132 -5.76 -1.57 -17.57
C LEU A 132 -5.61 -3.09 -17.32
N ARG A 133 -6.26 -3.93 -18.13
CA ARG A 133 -6.07 -5.39 -18.07
C ARG A 133 -4.63 -5.81 -18.37
N THR A 134 -3.97 -5.12 -19.30
CA THR A 134 -2.58 -5.41 -19.64
C THR A 134 -1.64 -5.02 -18.52
N LEU A 135 -1.86 -3.87 -17.88
CA LEU A 135 -1.12 -3.43 -16.72
C LEU A 135 -1.26 -4.41 -15.56
N ALA A 136 -2.48 -4.85 -15.24
CA ALA A 136 -2.73 -5.81 -14.16
C ALA A 136 -1.90 -7.09 -14.35
N ARG A 137 -1.97 -7.71 -15.55
CA ARG A 137 -1.19 -8.92 -15.86
C ARG A 137 0.33 -8.70 -15.78
N ILE A 138 0.81 -7.52 -16.19
CA ILE A 138 2.25 -7.21 -16.10
C ILE A 138 2.65 -7.09 -14.63
N ALA A 139 1.87 -6.37 -13.82
CA ALA A 139 2.15 -6.16 -12.41
C ALA A 139 2.15 -7.48 -11.64
N GLU A 140 1.09 -8.29 -11.80
CA GLU A 140 0.96 -9.63 -11.19
C GLU A 140 2.19 -10.50 -11.48
N ARG A 141 2.54 -10.66 -12.76
CA ARG A 141 3.70 -11.48 -13.17
C ARG A 141 5.03 -10.97 -12.62
N VAL A 142 5.21 -9.65 -12.52
CA VAL A 142 6.46 -9.07 -11.99
C VAL A 142 6.53 -9.23 -10.47
N VAL A 143 5.42 -9.05 -9.75
CA VAL A 143 5.33 -9.29 -8.30
C VAL A 143 5.60 -10.75 -7.98
N GLU A 144 4.96 -11.69 -8.68
CA GLU A 144 5.24 -13.13 -8.53
C GLU A 144 6.74 -13.45 -8.68
N LYS A 145 7.41 -12.81 -9.65
CA LYS A 145 8.85 -12.98 -9.85
C LYS A 145 9.70 -12.43 -8.71
N LEU A 146 9.25 -11.37 -8.04
CA LEU A 146 9.93 -10.78 -6.89
C LEU A 146 9.74 -11.65 -5.63
N ASP A 147 8.54 -12.23 -5.46
CA ASP A 147 8.24 -13.12 -4.33
C ASP A 147 9.03 -14.44 -4.39
N GLU A 148 9.38 -14.91 -5.60
CA GLU A 148 10.25 -16.08 -5.81
C GLU A 148 11.70 -15.86 -5.37
N ASP A 149 12.18 -14.61 -5.31
CA ASP A 149 13.58 -14.26 -5.06
C ASP A 149 13.70 -13.46 -3.75
N PRO A 150 13.59 -14.12 -2.58
CA PRO A 150 13.70 -13.48 -1.28
C PRO A 150 15.17 -13.11 -1.04
N SER A 151 15.62 -12.01 -1.63
CA SER A 151 16.90 -11.38 -1.29
C SER A 151 16.96 -10.98 0.17
#